data_AF-T1BSS9-F1
#
_entry.id   AF-T1BSS9-F1
#
_cell.length_a   1.000
_cell.length_b   1.000
_cell.length_c   1.000
_cell.angle_alpha   90.00
_cell.angle_beta   90.00
_cell.angle_gamma   90.00
#
_symmetry.space_group_name_H-M   'P 1'
#
loop_
_entity.id
_entity.type
_entity.pdbx_description
1 polymer ?
#
loop_
_entity_poly.entity_id
_entity_poly.type
_entity_poly.pdbx_seq_one_letter_code
_entity_poly.pdbx_strand_id
1 'polypeptide(L)'
;MLVDGTEVAIDVGKRNVLSLAVVRELFIDMYDDYSRALFDFFNDIELPCIALDYGELHQYTTFCRQEASFLGAYFEVFDKAREFGSFPKLRFGLRDAEELLRSQE
;
A
#
# COMPACT_ATOMS: atom_id res chain seq x y z
N MET A 1 -4.09 16.69 -10.96
CA MET A 1 -3.96 15.31 -11.50
C MET A 1 -3.69 15.42 -12.98
N LEU A 2 -2.83 14.58 -13.57
CA LEU A 2 -2.65 14.52 -15.02
C LEU A 2 -3.44 13.33 -15.57
N VAL A 3 -4.31 13.58 -16.55
CA VAL A 3 -5.03 12.54 -17.31
C VAL A 3 -4.70 12.77 -18.78
N ASP A 4 -4.05 11.79 -19.42
CA ASP A 4 -3.60 11.88 -20.81
C ASP A 4 -2.79 13.15 -21.11
N GLY A 5 -1.91 13.54 -20.18
CA GLY A 5 -1.07 14.74 -20.28
C GLY A 5 -1.80 16.06 -20.06
N THR A 6 -3.09 16.03 -19.76
CA THR A 6 -3.88 17.22 -19.45
C THR A 6 -4.03 17.38 -17.94
N GLU A 7 -3.80 18.59 -17.44
CA GLU A 7 -4.05 18.91 -16.04
C GLU A 7 -5.55 18.98 -15.76
N VAL A 8 -5.99 18.15 -14.81
CA VAL A 8 -7.35 18.06 -14.33
C VAL A 8 -7.37 18.43 -12.85
N ALA A 9 -8.21 19.41 -12.52
CA ALA A 9 -8.57 19.76 -11.14
C ALA A 9 -9.74 18.89 -10.69
N ILE A 10 -9.62 18.29 -9.50
CA ILE A 10 -10.67 17.49 -8.88
C ILE A 10 -11.00 18.14 -7.54
N ASP A 11 -12.27 18.47 -7.34
CA ASP A 11 -12.75 18.92 -6.04
C ASP A 11 -12.91 17.73 -5.09
N VAL A 12 -11.98 17.61 -4.15
CA VAL A 12 -11.99 16.57 -3.11
C VAL A 12 -12.88 16.93 -1.91
N GLY A 13 -13.34 18.18 -1.81
CA GLY A 13 -14.17 18.67 -0.71
C GLY A 13 -13.52 18.47 0.67
N LYS A 14 -14.23 17.82 1.59
CA LYS A 14 -13.75 17.48 2.95
C LYS A 14 -13.32 16.02 3.11
N ARG A 15 -12.97 15.36 2.01
CA ARG A 15 -12.58 13.94 2.03
C ARG A 15 -11.12 13.81 2.45
N ASN A 16 -10.83 12.78 3.23
CA ASN A 16 -9.45 12.39 3.49
C ASN A 16 -8.88 11.80 2.19
N VAL A 17 -7.75 12.33 1.75
CA VAL A 17 -7.05 11.87 0.55
C VAL A 17 -5.89 10.99 0.98
N LEU A 18 -5.80 9.82 0.38
CA LEU A 18 -4.71 8.87 0.58
C LEU A 18 -4.06 8.60 -0.78
N SER A 19 -2.74 8.39 -0.76
CA SER A 19 -1.98 8.09 -1.97
C SER A 19 -1.64 6.61 -2.04
N LEU A 20 -1.84 6.00 -3.19
CA LEU A 20 -1.52 4.60 -3.45
C LEU A 20 -0.89 4.50 -4.84
N ALA A 21 0.36 4.04 -4.90
CA ALA A 21 1.02 3.71 -6.15
C ALA A 21 0.77 2.23 -6.46
N VAL A 22 0.24 1.92 -7.64
CA VAL A 22 0.07 0.55 -8.10
C VAL A 22 0.99 0.31 -9.27
N VAL A 23 1.89 -0.66 -9.14
CA VAL A 23 2.81 -1.07 -10.19
C VAL A 23 2.57 -2.52 -10.57
N ARG A 24 3.09 -2.94 -11.72
CA ARG A 24 2.95 -4.33 -12.17
C ARG A 24 3.64 -5.30 -11.21
N GLU A 25 4.85 -4.98 -10.79
CA GLU A 25 5.71 -5.85 -9.99
C GLU A 25 6.68 -5.01 -9.16
N LEU A 26 6.83 -5.35 -7.89
CA LEU A 26 7.85 -4.79 -7.00
C LEU A 26 8.95 -5.83 -6.77
N PHE A 27 10.14 -5.56 -7.29
CA PHE A 27 11.26 -6.48 -7.17
C PHE A 27 11.95 -6.35 -5.81
N ILE A 28 12.20 -7.50 -5.16
CA ILE A 28 12.73 -7.58 -3.78
C ILE A 28 14.11 -6.93 -3.67
N ASP A 29 14.95 -7.08 -4.68
CA ASP A 29 16.29 -6.49 -4.77
C ASP A 29 16.27 -4.97 -4.93
N MET A 30 15.13 -4.39 -5.32
CA MET A 30 14.93 -2.94 -5.48
C MET A 30 14.21 -2.31 -4.29
N TYR A 31 13.97 -3.06 -3.19
CA TYR A 31 13.16 -2.58 -2.07
C TYR A 31 13.69 -1.30 -1.43
N ASP A 32 15.00 -1.23 -1.21
CA ASP A 32 15.64 -0.06 -0.61
C ASP A 32 15.54 1.16 -1.51
N ASP A 33 15.73 0.97 -2.82
CA ASP A 33 15.74 2.05 -3.81
C ASP A 33 14.34 2.64 -4.01
N TYR A 34 13.30 1.81 -4.16
CA TYR A 34 11.93 2.33 -4.28
C TYR A 34 11.43 2.89 -2.95
N SER A 35 11.81 2.28 -1.81
CA SER A 35 11.45 2.80 -0.50
C SER A 35 11.96 4.23 -0.34
N ARG A 36 13.23 4.48 -0.67
CA ARG A 36 13.81 5.82 -0.64
C ARG A 36 13.02 6.80 -1.52
N ALA A 37 12.70 6.42 -2.75
CA ALA A 37 11.92 7.27 -3.65
C ALA A 37 10.52 7.59 -3.09
N LEU A 38 9.85 6.63 -2.44
CA LEU A 38 8.57 6.86 -1.78
C LEU A 38 8.70 7.77 -0.55
N PHE A 39 9.73 7.55 0.29
CA PHE A 39 10.03 8.41 1.44
C PHE A 39 10.27 9.85 1.01
N ASP A 40 11.10 10.06 -0.01
CA ASP A 40 11.38 11.38 -0.55
C ASP A 40 10.09 12.05 -1.06
N PHE A 41 9.25 11.29 -1.77
CA PHE A 41 7.97 11.79 -2.27
C PHE A 41 7.01 12.19 -1.16
N PHE A 42 6.74 11.32 -0.17
CA PHE A 42 5.74 11.66 0.84
C PHE A 42 6.25 12.69 1.87
N ASN A 43 7.56 12.80 2.09
CA ASN A 43 8.13 13.89 2.88
C ASN A 43 7.92 15.25 2.21
N ASP A 44 7.85 15.30 0.87
CA ASP A 44 7.58 16.51 0.11
C ASP A 44 6.08 16.87 0.10
N ILE A 45 5.20 15.87 -0.08
CA ILE A 45 3.75 16.12 -0.20
C ILE A 45 2.97 16.05 1.13
N GLU A 46 3.62 15.69 2.24
CA GLU A 46 3.06 15.53 3.59
C GLU A 46 1.79 14.64 3.66
N LEU A 47 1.65 13.68 2.74
CA LEU A 47 0.51 12.76 2.67
C LEU A 47 0.97 11.32 2.70
N PRO A 48 0.27 10.41 3.40
CA PRO A 48 0.64 9.00 3.41
C PRO A 48 0.58 8.43 1.99
N CYS A 49 1.57 7.60 1.67
CA CYS A 49 1.67 6.89 0.40
C CYS A 49 2.25 5.50 0.63
N ILE A 50 1.62 4.47 0.04
CA ILE A 50 2.20 3.13 -0.06
C ILE A 50 2.28 2.73 -1.54
N ALA A 51 3.19 1.81 -1.86
CA ALA A 51 3.20 1.13 -3.15
C ALA A 51 2.75 -0.31 -2.98
N LEU A 52 1.96 -0.79 -3.94
CA LEU A 52 1.55 -2.19 -4.07
C LEU A 52 1.87 -2.67 -5.48
N ASP A 53 2.31 -3.91 -5.60
CA ASP A 53 2.23 -4.61 -6.88
C ASP A 53 0.84 -5.21 -7.13
N TYR A 54 0.63 -5.80 -8.31
CA TYR A 54 -0.65 -6.42 -8.65
C TYR A 54 -1.00 -7.63 -7.75
N GLY A 55 0.00 -8.37 -7.28
CA GLY A 55 -0.20 -9.48 -6.36
C GLY A 55 -0.67 -8.99 -4.99
N GLU A 56 0.00 -7.98 -4.46
CA GLU A 56 -0.34 -7.36 -3.18
C GLU A 56 -1.72 -6.68 -3.25
N LEU A 57 -2.02 -5.93 -4.32
CA LEU A 57 -3.35 -5.34 -4.52
C LEU A 57 -4.44 -6.42 -4.61
N HIS A 58 -4.15 -7.55 -5.26
CA HIS A 58 -5.06 -8.69 -5.29
C HIS A 58 -5.30 -9.26 -3.88
N GLN A 59 -4.26 -9.35 -3.04
CA GLN A 59 -4.40 -9.78 -1.66
C GLN A 59 -5.25 -8.81 -0.83
N TYR A 60 -4.98 -7.51 -0.92
CA TYR A 60 -5.80 -6.48 -0.26
C TYR A 60 -7.27 -6.62 -0.65
N THR A 61 -7.57 -6.68 -1.95
CA THR A 61 -8.96 -6.76 -2.43
C THR A 61 -9.64 -8.09 -2.13
N THR A 62 -8.87 -9.17 -1.95
CA THR A 62 -9.41 -10.51 -1.59
C THR A 62 -9.72 -10.63 -0.11
N PHE A 63 -8.80 -10.17 0.76
CA PHE A 63 -8.88 -10.39 2.21
C PHE A 63 -9.52 -9.19 2.94
N CYS A 64 -9.34 -7.96 2.44
CA CYS A 64 -9.99 -6.77 2.98
C CYS A 64 -11.34 -6.51 2.29
N ARG A 65 -12.37 -7.29 2.65
CA ARG A 65 -13.70 -7.18 2.03
C ARG A 65 -14.47 -5.90 2.36
N GLN A 66 -14.01 -5.14 3.34
CA GLN A 66 -14.62 -3.89 3.79
C GLN A 66 -13.61 -2.76 3.68
N GLU A 67 -14.09 -1.56 3.36
CA GLU A 67 -13.27 -0.35 3.26
C GLU A 67 -12.41 -0.12 4.51
N ALA A 68 -13.00 -0.28 5.70
CA ALA A 68 -12.28 -0.12 6.97
C ALA A 68 -11.11 -1.10 7.10
N SER A 69 -11.26 -2.34 6.62
CA SER A 69 -10.17 -3.33 6.64
C SER A 69 -9.05 -2.96 5.66
N PHE A 70 -9.40 -2.43 4.49
CA PHE A 70 -8.43 -1.97 3.50
C PHE A 70 -7.64 -0.78 4.03
N LEU A 71 -8.33 0.22 4.59
CA LEU A 71 -7.73 1.40 5.20
C LEU A 71 -6.87 1.04 6.42
N GLY A 72 -7.32 0.11 7.26
CA GLY A 72 -6.55 -0.38 8.39
C GLY A 72 -5.21 -0.98 7.96
N ALA A 73 -5.23 -1.87 6.97
CA ALA A 73 -4.01 -2.48 6.46
C ALA A 73 -3.12 -1.47 5.72
N TYR A 74 -3.71 -0.47 5.04
CA TYR A 74 -2.96 0.63 4.44
C TYR A 74 -2.14 1.39 5.49
N PHE A 75 -2.78 1.80 6.59
CA PHE A 75 -2.09 2.54 7.65
C PHE A 75 -1.08 1.68 8.40
N GLU A 76 -1.37 0.40 8.63
CA GLU A 76 -0.41 -0.52 9.25
C GLU A 76 0.88 -0.62 8.44
N VAL A 77 0.78 -0.75 7.11
CA VAL A 77 1.94 -0.80 6.22
C VAL A 77 2.71 0.51 6.23
N PHE A 78 2.00 1.63 6.17
CA PHE A 78 2.63 2.95 6.20
C PHE A 78 3.37 3.21 7.52
N ASP A 79 2.75 2.92 8.66
CA ASP A 79 3.34 3.12 9.98
C ASP A 79 4.55 2.21 10.18
N LYS A 80 4.47 0.95 9.74
CA LYS A 80 5.61 0.02 9.77
C LYS A 80 6.75 0.48 8.85
N ALA A 81 6.43 0.98 7.67
CA ALA A 81 7.44 1.54 6.78
C ALA A 81 8.19 2.69 7.48
N ARG A 82 7.46 3.62 8.11
CA ARG A 82 8.06 4.72 8.87
C ARG A 82 8.91 4.27 10.05
N GLU A 83 8.48 3.24 10.77
CA GLU A 83 9.23 2.66 11.89
C GLU A 83 10.57 2.05 11.42
N PHE A 84 10.57 1.35 10.30
CA PHE A 84 11.76 0.66 9.79
C PHE A 84 12.64 1.51 8.87
N GLY A 85 12.13 2.62 8.33
CA GLY A 85 12.80 3.42 7.31
C GLY A 85 12.82 2.76 5.92
N SER A 86 12.04 1.69 5.74
CA SER A 86 11.91 0.90 4.51
C SER A 86 10.53 0.27 4.46
N PHE A 87 9.92 0.16 3.28
CA PHE A 87 8.64 -0.54 3.16
C PHE A 87 8.82 -2.05 3.40
N PRO A 88 8.05 -2.67 4.32
CA PRO A 88 8.16 -4.09 4.57
C PRO A 88 7.56 -4.90 3.43
N LYS A 89 8.15 -6.06 3.12
CA LYS A 89 7.51 -7.02 2.21
C LYS A 89 6.19 -7.51 2.81
N LEU A 90 5.10 -7.33 2.08
CA LEU A 90 3.79 -7.74 2.54
C LEU A 90 3.67 -9.26 2.57
N ARG A 91 3.16 -9.79 3.69
CA ARG A 91 2.83 -11.21 3.88
C ARG A 91 1.35 -11.36 4.22
N PHE A 92 0.49 -10.87 3.34
CA PHE A 92 -0.95 -11.06 3.48
C PHE A 92 -1.33 -12.54 3.45
N GLY A 93 -2.27 -12.92 4.30
CA GLY A 93 -2.83 -14.28 4.33
C GLY A 93 -1.92 -15.35 4.95
N LEU A 94 -0.74 -15.00 5.48
CA LEU A 94 0.13 -16.00 6.12
C LEU A 94 -0.54 -16.60 7.36
N ARG A 95 -1.16 -15.74 8.18
CA ARG A 95 -1.91 -16.17 9.38
C ARG A 95 -3.22 -16.88 9.01
N ASP A 96 -3.92 -16.41 7.97
CA ASP A 96 -5.15 -17.06 7.50
C ASP A 96 -4.85 -18.46 6.93
N ALA A 97 -3.71 -18.64 6.24
CA ALA A 97 -3.24 -19.94 5.79
C ALA A 97 -2.83 -20.84 6.96
N GLU A 98 -2.14 -20.29 7.99
CA GLU A 98 -1.82 -21.03 9.21
C GLU A 98 -3.07 -21.46 9.98
N GLU A 99 -4.10 -20.61 10.09
CA GLU A 99 -5.37 -20.93 10.74
C GLU A 99 -6.17 -21.97 9.94
N LEU A 100 -6.21 -21.87 8.61
CA LEU A 100 -6.82 -22.89 7.75
C LEU A 100 -6.15 -24.26 7.91
N LEU A 101 -4.82 -24.30 7.99
CA LEU A 101 -4.06 -25.54 8.21
C LEU A 101 -4.34 -26.14 9.60
N ARG A 102 -4.38 -25.31 10.65
CA ARG A 102 -4.71 -25.75 12.03
C ARG A 102 -6.15 -26.24 12.19
N SER A 103 -7.08 -25.74 11.38
CA SER A 103 -8.48 -26.17 11.42
C SER A 103 -8.75 -27.54 10.77
N GLN A 104 -7.73 -28.12 10.11
CA GLN A 104 -7.79 -29.44 9.48
C GLN A 104 -7.10 -30.55 10.29
N GLU A 105 -6.57 -30.24 11.49
CA GLU A 105 -6.04 -31.19 12.49
C GLU A 105 -7.06 -31.42 13.61
#